data_AF-A0A7K2EJE6-F1
#
_entry.id   AF-A0A7K2EJE6-F1
#
_cell.length_a   1.000
_cell.length_b   1.000
_cell.length_c   1.000
_cell.angle_alpha   90.00
_cell.angle_beta   90.00
_cell.angle_gamma   90.00
#
_symmetry.space_group_name_H-M   'P 1'
#
loop_
_entity.id
_entity.type
_entity.pdbx_description
1 polymer ?
#
loop_
_entity_poly.entity_id
_entity_poly.type
_entity_poly.pdbx_seq_one_letter_code
_entity_poly.pdbx_strand_id
1 'polypeptide(L)'
;DNPFASGAAGLPEIFAWGLRNPWRFAFDFETDVFYAADVGQNTIEEINIIQSGKNYGWPIMEGTRCFRPSANCDQSGLVLPIFEYDHSNGPASVTGGYVYRGPGVPDLTGWYVFGDYVDGRFWGLLYDGNTLLESTLLEDTFLSPLSFGIDHQGEVFMLAGNGRIYRFSATGGSLGFESFVKPLQFTVGAPIPITTLPAARGGSGSFTYSLSPSLPTGLSFEASTRTLQGTATVLSDTTTYTLHAVDTNGLQGALQFELSVHESLSNELPDVLPGFILHGHYPSPSSGDTHIIFDLPERASVSVELHDLLGRRITTIPPQIMAPAIKQSVLVPTSTLPGGVYLYRVIVTKQNALLTAHGKLLVQ
;
A
#
# COMPACT_ATOMS: atom_id res chain seq x y z
N ASP A 1 19.64 17.85 -25.12
CA ASP A 1 19.71 16.94 -26.27
C ASP A 1 19.48 15.50 -25.86
N ASN A 2 18.83 14.71 -26.72
CA ASN A 2 18.50 13.31 -26.44
C ASN A 2 19.70 12.39 -26.76
N PRO A 3 20.12 11.51 -25.84
CA PRO A 3 21.34 10.70 -25.96
C PRO A 3 21.28 9.68 -27.10
N PHE A 4 20.09 9.28 -27.52
CA PHE A 4 19.89 8.26 -28.55
C PHE A 4 19.28 8.82 -29.84
N ALA A 5 19.33 10.14 -30.03
CA ALA A 5 18.68 10.83 -31.15
C ALA A 5 19.03 10.26 -32.55
N SER A 6 20.21 9.67 -32.72
CA SER A 6 20.64 9.06 -33.98
C SER A 6 20.01 7.69 -34.26
N GLY A 7 19.38 7.04 -33.27
CA GLY A 7 18.84 5.69 -33.36
C GLY A 7 19.89 4.57 -33.38
N ALA A 8 21.19 4.91 -33.38
CA ALA A 8 22.26 3.93 -33.58
C ALA A 8 22.55 3.06 -32.34
N ALA A 9 22.36 3.62 -31.14
CA ALA A 9 22.69 2.98 -29.86
C ALA A 9 21.45 2.70 -28.97
N GLY A 10 20.25 2.99 -29.47
CA GLY A 10 19.00 2.89 -28.72
C GLY A 10 17.86 3.56 -29.49
N LEU A 11 16.63 3.38 -29.01
CA LEU A 11 15.47 4.07 -29.59
C LEU A 11 15.58 5.59 -29.32
N PRO A 12 15.33 6.45 -30.33
CA PRO A 12 15.50 7.91 -30.20
C PRO A 12 14.66 8.58 -29.12
N GLU A 13 13.61 7.93 -28.62
CA GLU A 13 12.73 8.44 -27.57
C GLU A 13 13.30 8.23 -26.16
N ILE A 14 14.27 7.33 -26.00
CA ILE A 14 14.82 6.97 -24.69
C ILE A 14 15.68 8.13 -24.16
N PHE A 15 15.34 8.63 -22.97
CA PHE A 15 16.19 9.59 -22.25
C PHE A 15 17.11 8.91 -21.25
N ALA A 16 16.58 7.92 -20.54
CA ALA A 16 17.25 7.08 -19.56
C ALA A 16 16.57 5.70 -19.53
N TRP A 17 17.25 4.68 -18.99
CA TRP A 17 16.69 3.32 -18.89
C TRP A 17 17.17 2.63 -17.61
N GLY A 18 16.69 1.40 -17.37
CA GLY A 18 17.06 0.63 -16.17
C GLY A 18 16.28 1.02 -14.92
N LEU A 19 15.13 1.67 -15.07
CA LEU A 19 14.12 1.82 -14.02
C LEU A 19 13.13 0.64 -14.09
N ARG A 20 12.51 0.28 -12.98
CA ARG A 20 11.61 -0.88 -12.89
C ARG A 20 10.15 -0.49 -13.07
N ASN A 21 9.64 0.37 -12.21
CA ASN A 21 8.28 0.90 -12.19
C ASN A 21 8.26 2.34 -11.63
N PRO A 22 8.81 3.33 -12.37
CA PRO A 22 8.81 4.71 -11.94
C PRO A 22 7.37 5.22 -11.81
N TRP A 23 6.96 5.52 -10.58
CA TRP A 23 5.59 5.90 -10.26
C TRP A 23 5.36 7.40 -10.40
N ARG A 24 6.34 8.21 -9.97
CA ARG A 24 6.28 9.68 -10.05
C ARG A 24 7.60 10.28 -10.44
N PHE A 25 7.48 11.33 -11.25
CA PHE A 25 8.56 12.24 -11.61
C PHE A 25 8.34 13.61 -10.99
N ALA A 26 9.43 14.26 -10.58
CA ALA A 26 9.41 15.64 -10.13
C ALA A 26 10.59 16.40 -10.72
N PHE A 27 10.33 17.61 -11.20
CA PHE A 27 11.35 18.52 -11.72
C PHE A 27 11.46 19.70 -10.78
N ASP A 28 12.67 19.94 -10.29
CA ASP A 28 13.00 21.16 -9.58
C ASP A 28 13.63 22.15 -10.56
N PHE A 29 12.80 23.03 -11.12
CA PHE A 29 13.22 23.98 -12.15
C PHE A 29 14.18 25.07 -11.64
N GLU A 30 14.36 25.23 -10.32
CA GLU A 30 15.36 26.14 -9.77
C GLU A 30 16.77 25.56 -9.79
N THR A 31 16.90 24.23 -9.67
CA THR A 31 18.19 23.53 -9.59
C THR A 31 18.45 22.60 -10.78
N ASP A 32 17.50 22.51 -11.71
CA ASP A 32 17.50 21.60 -12.87
C ASP A 32 17.65 20.12 -12.49
N VAL A 33 17.14 19.73 -11.31
CA VAL A 33 17.17 18.33 -10.84
C VAL A 33 15.88 17.61 -11.20
N PHE A 34 16.02 16.43 -11.81
CA PHE A 34 14.91 15.54 -12.16
C PHE A 34 14.91 14.31 -11.24
N TYR A 35 13.93 14.22 -10.34
CA TYR A 35 13.71 13.09 -9.45
C TYR A 35 12.76 12.06 -10.07
N ALA A 36 13.00 10.78 -9.78
CA ALA A 36 12.07 9.69 -10.01
C ALA A 36 11.93 8.81 -8.76
N ALA A 37 10.69 8.56 -8.35
CA ALA A 37 10.37 7.53 -7.38
C ALA A 37 10.07 6.22 -8.11
N ASP A 38 10.85 5.18 -7.85
CA ASP A 38 10.79 3.90 -8.53
C ASP A 38 10.41 2.77 -7.56
N VAL A 39 9.30 2.09 -7.87
CA VAL A 39 8.74 1.05 -6.99
C VAL A 39 9.45 -0.27 -7.26
N GLY A 40 10.00 -0.85 -6.19
CA GLY A 40 10.73 -2.11 -6.20
C GLY A 40 9.93 -3.31 -6.69
N GLN A 41 10.63 -4.43 -6.91
CA GLN A 41 10.00 -5.70 -7.25
C GLN A 41 9.61 -6.50 -6.01
N ASN A 42 10.50 -6.56 -5.01
CA ASN A 42 10.40 -7.43 -3.85
C ASN A 42 10.66 -6.70 -2.54
N THR A 43 11.74 -5.92 -2.41
CA THR A 43 12.23 -5.52 -1.07
C THR A 43 12.70 -4.09 -0.91
N ILE A 44 12.98 -3.35 -1.99
CA ILE A 44 13.58 -2.00 -1.91
C ILE A 44 12.78 -1.01 -2.74
N GLU A 45 12.47 0.14 -2.15
CA GLU A 45 11.95 1.30 -2.85
C GLU A 45 13.07 2.33 -3.10
N GLU A 46 12.99 3.08 -4.20
CA GLU A 46 14.09 3.93 -4.66
C GLU A 46 13.67 5.36 -4.99
N ILE A 47 14.54 6.32 -4.68
CA ILE A 47 14.55 7.67 -5.25
C ILE A 47 15.81 7.86 -6.09
N ASN A 48 15.62 8.15 -7.38
CA ASN A 48 16.66 8.29 -8.38
C ASN A 48 16.75 9.74 -8.89
N ILE A 49 17.97 10.21 -9.20
CA ILE A 49 18.18 11.45 -9.97
C ILE A 49 18.37 11.07 -11.44
N ILE A 50 17.40 11.42 -12.26
CA ILE A 50 17.34 11.05 -13.67
C ILE A 50 18.21 11.97 -14.52
N GLN A 51 19.14 11.36 -15.24
CA GLN A 51 20.12 12.03 -16.08
C GLN A 51 20.12 11.41 -17.49
N SER A 52 20.38 12.27 -18.47
CA SER A 52 20.45 11.87 -19.87
C SER A 52 21.48 10.76 -20.10
N GLY A 53 21.04 9.66 -20.71
CA GLY A 53 21.89 8.57 -21.18
C GLY A 53 22.37 7.63 -20.06
N LYS A 54 21.73 7.65 -18.89
CA LYS A 54 22.09 6.79 -17.75
C LYS A 54 21.23 5.54 -17.66
N ASN A 55 21.85 4.50 -17.11
CA ASN A 55 21.25 3.21 -16.80
C ASN A 55 21.08 3.07 -15.28
N TYR A 56 19.85 2.93 -14.80
CA TYR A 56 19.52 2.80 -13.37
C TYR A 56 19.56 1.35 -12.85
N GLY A 57 19.95 0.40 -13.70
CA GLY A 57 20.41 -0.91 -13.27
C GLY A 57 19.36 -2.01 -13.21
N TRP A 58 18.06 -1.74 -13.27
CA TRP A 58 17.05 -2.80 -13.36
C TRP A 58 17.20 -3.63 -14.65
N PRO A 59 17.14 -4.98 -14.61
CA PRO A 59 16.89 -5.84 -13.44
C PRO A 59 18.14 -6.41 -12.77
N ILE A 60 19.33 -5.86 -13.05
CA ILE A 60 20.58 -6.27 -12.39
C ILE A 60 20.55 -5.85 -10.93
N MET A 61 20.08 -4.62 -10.67
CA MET A 61 19.98 -4.01 -9.35
C MET A 61 18.51 -3.88 -8.91
N GLU A 62 18.29 -3.99 -7.60
CA GLU A 62 17.11 -3.51 -6.87
C GLU A 62 17.66 -2.74 -5.67
N GLY A 63 17.60 -1.41 -5.76
CA GLY A 63 18.35 -0.48 -4.96
C GLY A 63 19.86 -0.61 -5.18
N THR A 64 20.60 -0.65 -4.10
CA THR A 64 22.04 -0.93 -4.07
C THR A 64 22.35 -2.44 -4.04
N ARG A 65 21.33 -3.30 -4.13
CA ARG A 65 21.48 -4.75 -4.01
C ARG A 65 21.39 -5.44 -5.37
N CYS A 66 22.18 -6.50 -5.53
CA CYS A 66 22.09 -7.37 -6.70
C CYS A 66 20.75 -8.12 -6.69
N PHE A 67 19.97 -7.97 -7.76
CA PHE A 67 18.68 -8.64 -7.95
C PHE A 67 18.82 -9.83 -8.89
N ARG A 68 19.30 -9.62 -10.12
CA ARG A 68 19.54 -10.69 -11.11
C ARG A 68 20.92 -10.54 -11.76
N PRO A 69 21.93 -11.33 -11.35
CA PRO A 69 21.88 -12.38 -10.31
C PRO A 69 21.73 -11.80 -8.89
N SER A 70 21.35 -12.63 -7.92
CA SER A 70 21.14 -12.20 -6.52
C SER A 70 22.41 -11.87 -5.74
N ALA A 71 23.59 -12.10 -6.33
CA ALA A 71 24.88 -11.77 -5.74
C ALA A 71 25.94 -11.58 -6.84
N ASN A 72 26.99 -10.82 -6.53
CA ASN A 72 28.16 -10.59 -7.41
C ASN A 72 27.79 -10.08 -8.82
N CYS A 73 26.78 -9.22 -8.90
CA CYS A 73 26.35 -8.60 -10.14
C CYS A 73 27.34 -7.52 -10.61
N ASP A 74 27.41 -7.29 -11.92
CA ASP A 74 28.22 -6.24 -12.51
C ASP A 74 27.49 -4.89 -12.44
N GLN A 75 28.09 -3.93 -11.73
CA GLN A 75 27.55 -2.57 -11.58
C GLN A 75 28.21 -1.56 -12.53
N SER A 76 29.07 -2.02 -13.44
CA SER A 76 29.79 -1.16 -14.37
C SER A 76 28.84 -0.32 -15.23
N GLY A 77 28.94 1.00 -15.10
CA GLY A 77 28.12 1.95 -15.86
C GLY A 77 26.68 2.11 -15.35
N LEU A 78 26.33 1.51 -14.21
CA LEU A 78 25.04 1.72 -13.55
C LEU A 78 25.08 2.96 -12.65
N VAL A 79 23.94 3.65 -12.54
CA VAL A 79 23.71 4.74 -11.59
C VAL A 79 22.77 4.22 -10.51
N LEU A 80 23.21 4.27 -9.26
CA LEU A 80 22.46 3.81 -8.10
C LEU A 80 21.56 4.92 -7.56
N PRO A 81 20.48 4.58 -6.83
CA PRO A 81 19.58 5.57 -6.24
C PRO A 81 20.29 6.44 -5.21
N ILE A 82 19.81 7.68 -5.06
CA ILE A 82 20.31 8.59 -4.03
C ILE A 82 19.73 8.27 -2.64
N PHE A 83 18.56 7.62 -2.61
CA PHE A 83 17.92 7.18 -1.39
C PHE A 83 17.16 5.89 -1.66
N GLU A 84 17.22 4.98 -0.69
CA GLU A 84 16.49 3.72 -0.72
C GLU A 84 16.02 3.34 0.68
N TYR A 85 14.96 2.55 0.76
CA TYR A 85 14.50 1.96 2.00
C TYR A 85 13.91 0.58 1.76
N ASP A 86 14.06 -0.30 2.76
CA ASP A 86 13.58 -1.67 2.68
C ASP A 86 12.20 -1.86 3.30
N HIS A 87 11.62 -3.03 3.04
CA HIS A 87 10.31 -3.44 3.56
C HIS A 87 10.40 -3.98 5.01
N SER A 88 11.42 -3.62 5.79
CA SER A 88 11.57 -4.09 7.18
C SER A 88 10.43 -3.63 8.11
N ASN A 89 9.77 -2.52 7.78
CA ASN A 89 8.62 -1.99 8.51
C ASN A 89 7.26 -2.49 7.97
N GLY A 90 7.29 -3.47 7.07
CA GLY A 90 6.13 -3.96 6.34
C GLY A 90 6.23 -3.69 4.84
N PRO A 91 5.22 -4.08 4.06
CA PRO A 91 5.20 -3.82 2.63
C PRO A 91 5.25 -2.31 2.36
N ALA A 92 5.93 -1.92 1.29
CA ALA A 92 6.10 -0.53 0.89
C ALA A 92 5.78 -0.35 -0.60
N SER A 93 5.48 0.87 -1.00
CA SER A 93 5.35 1.30 -2.39
C SER A 93 5.53 2.81 -2.49
N VAL A 94 6.70 3.24 -2.94
CA VAL A 94 7.02 4.67 -3.02
C VAL A 94 6.08 5.38 -4.00
N THR A 95 5.43 6.45 -3.54
CA THR A 95 4.56 7.28 -4.40
C THR A 95 5.32 8.44 -5.05
N GLY A 96 6.47 8.81 -4.47
CA GLY A 96 7.24 9.99 -4.81
C GLY A 96 6.66 11.27 -4.22
N GLY A 97 7.10 12.42 -4.70
CA GLY A 97 6.61 13.72 -4.23
C GLY A 97 7.14 14.88 -5.05
N TYR A 98 7.47 16.00 -4.41
CA TYR A 98 7.99 17.22 -5.06
C TYR A 98 9.03 17.92 -4.18
N VAL A 99 9.85 18.77 -4.80
CA VAL A 99 10.68 19.71 -4.05
C VAL A 99 9.80 20.83 -3.49
N TYR A 100 9.87 21.02 -2.18
CA TYR A 100 9.06 22.03 -1.48
C TYR A 100 9.69 23.42 -1.66
N ARG A 101 8.90 24.36 -2.18
CA ARG A 101 9.33 25.74 -2.47
C ARG A 101 8.38 26.80 -1.88
N GLY A 102 7.37 26.35 -1.12
CA GLY A 102 6.32 27.19 -0.56
C GLY A 102 6.78 27.99 0.67
N PRO A 103 6.16 29.16 0.94
CA PRO A 103 6.48 29.95 2.13
C PRO A 103 5.93 29.38 3.45
N GLY A 104 5.02 28.41 3.42
CA GLY A 104 4.29 27.89 4.57
C GLY A 104 5.12 27.00 5.52
N VAL A 105 6.18 26.38 5.02
CA VAL A 105 7.14 25.58 5.81
C VAL A 105 8.58 25.94 5.40
N PRO A 106 9.12 27.08 5.86
CA PRO A 106 10.43 27.57 5.42
C PRO A 106 11.57 26.56 5.57
N ASP A 107 11.54 25.75 6.64
CA ASP A 107 12.56 24.73 6.93
C ASP A 107 12.63 23.61 5.87
N LEU A 108 11.56 23.42 5.08
CA LEU A 108 11.53 22.44 3.99
C LEU A 108 11.89 23.05 2.63
N THR A 109 12.23 24.34 2.55
CA THR A 109 12.60 24.96 1.27
C THR A 109 13.80 24.24 0.63
N GLY A 110 13.62 23.72 -0.58
CA GLY A 110 14.62 22.96 -1.31
C GLY A 110 14.70 21.47 -0.97
N TRP A 111 13.88 20.98 -0.04
CA TRP A 111 13.79 19.56 0.27
C TRP A 111 12.85 18.84 -0.70
N TYR A 112 13.28 17.70 -1.25
CA TYR A 112 12.40 16.77 -1.93
C TYR A 112 11.58 16.01 -0.88
N VAL A 113 10.30 16.35 -0.79
CA VAL A 113 9.36 15.76 0.16
C VAL A 113 8.53 14.71 -0.55
N PHE A 114 8.51 13.48 -0.04
CA PHE A 114 7.82 12.35 -0.68
C PHE A 114 7.23 11.41 0.38
N GLY A 115 6.36 10.50 -0.06
CA GLY A 115 5.77 9.49 0.82
C GLY A 115 5.55 8.14 0.14
N ASP A 116 5.24 7.16 0.98
CA ASP A 116 4.96 5.77 0.60
C ASP A 116 3.48 5.44 0.77
N TYR A 117 2.90 4.77 -0.24
CA TYR A 117 1.48 4.45 -0.26
C TYR A 117 1.06 3.45 0.82
N VAL A 118 1.91 2.47 1.13
CA VAL A 118 1.55 1.35 2.00
C VAL A 118 1.95 1.62 3.44
N ASP A 119 3.18 2.09 3.66
CA ASP A 119 3.69 2.28 5.03
C ASP A 119 3.27 3.62 5.65
N GLY A 120 2.86 4.60 4.83
CA GLY A 120 2.33 5.89 5.27
C GLY A 120 3.37 6.87 5.83
N ARG A 121 4.66 6.57 5.68
CA ARG A 121 5.77 7.43 6.07
C ARG A 121 6.08 8.47 5.00
N PHE A 122 6.58 9.61 5.48
CA PHE A 122 7.00 10.73 4.66
C PHE A 122 8.42 11.11 5.01
N TRP A 123 9.22 11.40 3.99
CA TRP A 123 10.61 11.78 4.14
C TRP A 123 10.90 13.08 3.41
N GLY A 124 11.98 13.72 3.84
CA GLY A 124 12.62 14.83 3.15
C GLY A 124 14.03 14.44 2.75
N LEU A 125 14.43 14.77 1.52
CA LEU A 125 15.80 14.68 1.04
C LEU A 125 16.31 16.07 0.65
N LEU A 126 17.46 16.47 1.20
CA LEU A 126 18.17 17.66 0.78
C LEU A 126 19.33 17.26 -0.14
N TYR A 127 19.23 17.64 -1.42
CA TYR A 127 20.20 17.30 -2.46
C TYR A 127 20.78 18.58 -3.05
N ASP A 128 22.10 18.65 -3.23
CA ASP A 128 22.79 19.87 -3.68
C ASP A 128 23.04 19.93 -5.20
N GLY A 129 22.51 18.97 -5.96
CA GLY A 129 22.79 18.79 -7.39
C GLY A 129 23.92 17.79 -7.68
N ASN A 130 24.64 17.33 -6.66
CA ASN A 130 25.71 16.36 -6.79
C ASN A 130 25.61 15.20 -5.79
N THR A 131 25.34 15.48 -4.51
CA THR A 131 25.23 14.47 -3.45
C THR A 131 24.02 14.73 -2.53
N LEU A 132 23.55 13.66 -1.88
CA LEU A 132 22.52 13.76 -0.85
C LEU A 132 23.19 14.30 0.42
N LEU A 133 22.83 15.54 0.79
CA LEU A 133 23.35 16.18 1.99
C LEU A 133 22.68 15.65 3.25
N GLU A 134 21.35 15.47 3.20
CA GLU A 134 20.55 15.06 4.35
C GLU A 134 19.34 14.24 3.90
N SER A 135 18.97 13.25 4.71
CA SER A 135 17.68 12.56 4.63
C SER A 135 17.06 12.49 6.02
N THR A 136 15.76 12.72 6.10
CA THR A 136 15.03 12.69 7.36
C THR A 136 13.65 12.09 7.19
N LEU A 137 13.20 11.34 8.19
CA LEU A 137 11.80 10.97 8.31
C LEU A 137 11.05 12.18 8.86
N LEU A 138 10.19 12.77 8.04
CA LEU A 138 9.41 13.95 8.41
C LEU A 138 8.22 13.56 9.27
N GLU A 139 7.47 12.53 8.84
CA GLU A 139 6.27 12.06 9.54
C GLU A 139 6.06 10.57 9.33
N ASP A 140 5.49 9.92 10.33
CA ASP A 140 5.00 8.53 10.28
C ASP A 140 3.48 8.56 10.47
N THR A 141 2.75 8.38 9.37
CA THR A 141 1.31 8.56 9.33
C THR A 141 0.63 7.26 8.92
N PHE A 142 -0.70 7.27 8.86
CA PHE A 142 -1.48 6.20 8.22
C PHE A 142 -2.05 6.63 6.87
N LEU A 143 -1.67 7.80 6.38
CA LEU A 143 -2.17 8.32 5.11
C LEU A 143 -1.46 7.56 3.99
N SER A 144 -2.24 6.97 3.10
CA SER A 144 -1.74 6.40 1.86
C SER A 144 -1.70 7.50 0.78
N PRO A 145 -0.56 8.16 0.51
CA PRO A 145 -0.45 9.10 -0.59
C PRO A 145 -0.82 8.41 -1.91
N LEU A 146 -1.85 8.91 -2.58
CA LEU A 146 -2.19 8.50 -3.95
C LEU A 146 -1.47 9.40 -4.96
N SER A 147 -1.34 10.68 -4.62
CA SER A 147 -0.70 11.67 -5.47
C SER A 147 -0.24 12.88 -4.68
N PHE A 148 0.68 13.64 -5.26
CA PHE A 148 1.07 14.97 -4.81
C PHE A 148 0.77 16.01 -5.89
N GLY A 149 0.70 17.27 -5.49
CA GLY A 149 0.63 18.43 -6.38
C GLY A 149 1.29 19.64 -5.75
N ILE A 150 1.59 20.64 -6.58
CA ILE A 150 2.10 21.95 -6.15
C ILE A 150 1.15 23.04 -6.60
N ASP A 151 0.97 24.08 -5.79
CA ASP A 151 0.29 25.30 -6.25
C ASP A 151 1.27 26.31 -6.87
N HIS A 152 0.73 27.46 -7.30
CA HIS A 152 1.50 28.54 -7.89
C HIS A 152 2.48 29.24 -6.93
N GLN A 153 2.39 28.99 -5.62
CA GLN A 153 3.29 29.53 -4.60
C GLN A 153 4.37 28.52 -4.19
N GLY A 154 4.33 27.30 -4.73
CA GLY A 154 5.26 26.23 -4.38
C GLY A 154 4.86 25.40 -3.16
N GLU A 155 3.63 25.57 -2.65
CA GLU A 155 3.09 24.74 -1.58
C GLU A 155 2.82 23.33 -2.08
N VAL A 156 3.27 22.31 -1.35
CA VAL A 156 3.05 20.90 -1.70
C VAL A 156 1.78 20.38 -1.01
N PHE A 157 0.92 19.78 -1.83
CA PHE A 157 -0.31 19.12 -1.43
C PHE A 157 -0.24 17.62 -1.72
N MET A 158 -1.00 16.84 -0.96
CA MET A 158 -1.11 15.39 -1.12
C MET A 158 -2.58 14.97 -1.17
N LEU A 159 -2.96 14.18 -2.18
CA LEU A 159 -4.20 13.41 -2.18
C LEU A 159 -3.97 12.08 -1.47
N ALA A 160 -4.75 11.79 -0.43
CA ALA A 160 -4.66 10.53 0.31
C ALA A 160 -5.78 9.53 -0.05
N GLY A 161 -5.55 8.25 0.27
CA GLY A 161 -6.49 7.15 0.05
C GLY A 161 -7.86 7.32 0.70
N ASN A 162 -7.98 8.19 1.70
CA ASN A 162 -9.24 8.56 2.34
C ASN A 162 -10.05 9.63 1.57
N GLY A 163 -9.60 10.01 0.37
CA GLY A 163 -10.29 10.98 -0.50
C GLY A 163 -10.09 12.44 -0.11
N ARG A 164 -9.20 12.75 0.84
CA ARG A 164 -8.91 14.12 1.28
C ARG A 164 -7.59 14.64 0.68
N ILE A 165 -7.50 15.96 0.59
CA ILE A 165 -6.28 16.69 0.22
C ILE A 165 -5.67 17.29 1.48
N TYR A 166 -4.37 17.06 1.66
CA TYR A 166 -3.55 17.55 2.76
C TYR A 166 -2.49 18.51 2.24
N ARG A 167 -1.96 19.36 3.13
CA ARG A 167 -0.78 20.21 2.87
C ARG A 167 0.18 20.07 4.04
N PHE A 168 1.46 20.30 3.80
CA PHE A 168 2.46 20.43 4.87
C PHE A 168 2.25 21.75 5.63
N SER A 169 2.53 21.76 6.93
CA SER A 169 2.47 22.98 7.75
C SER A 169 3.54 22.97 8.82
N ALA A 170 4.22 24.11 9.02
CA ALA A 170 5.16 24.27 10.11
C ALA A 170 4.41 24.33 11.45
N THR A 171 4.87 23.58 12.46
CA THR A 171 4.35 23.67 13.83
C THR A 171 4.80 24.94 14.57
N GLY A 172 5.62 25.79 13.93
CA GLY A 172 6.12 27.05 14.45
C GLY A 172 5.01 28.10 14.57
N GLY A 173 4.26 28.07 15.68
CA GLY A 173 3.21 29.04 16.02
C GLY A 173 1.78 28.48 15.97
N SER A 174 1.59 27.25 15.47
CA SER A 174 0.32 26.52 15.53
C SER A 174 0.43 25.34 16.47
N LEU A 175 -0.64 25.04 17.22
CA LEU A 175 -0.70 23.86 18.06
C LEU A 175 -1.08 22.64 17.19
N GLY A 176 -0.12 21.73 16.99
CA GLY A 176 -0.27 20.49 16.23
C GLY A 176 -0.16 19.25 17.13
N PHE A 177 -0.06 18.06 16.54
CA PHE A 177 0.11 16.79 17.27
C PHE A 177 1.35 16.06 16.78
N GLU A 178 1.96 15.23 17.65
CA GLU A 178 3.23 14.55 17.32
C GLU A 178 3.09 13.50 16.21
N SER A 179 1.89 12.98 16.01
CA SER A 179 1.59 11.95 15.03
C SER A 179 0.08 11.84 14.83
N PHE A 180 -0.31 11.04 13.85
CA PHE A 180 -1.71 10.73 13.58
C PHE A 180 -2.17 9.48 14.35
N VAL A 181 -3.47 9.34 14.59
CA VAL A 181 -4.07 8.16 15.26
C VAL A 181 -4.69 7.22 14.22
N LYS A 182 -4.15 6.00 14.10
CA LYS A 182 -4.72 4.94 13.25
C LYS A 182 -6.20 4.68 13.63
N PRO A 183 -7.10 4.36 12.67
CA PRO A 183 -8.48 4.03 12.99
C PRO A 183 -8.56 2.95 14.08
N LEU A 184 -9.29 3.26 15.15
CA LEU A 184 -9.42 2.39 16.32
C LEU A 184 -10.63 1.50 16.15
N GLN A 185 -10.41 0.19 16.05
CA GLN A 185 -11.50 -0.79 15.98
C GLN A 185 -11.52 -1.63 17.24
N PHE A 186 -12.65 -1.62 17.94
CA PHE A 186 -12.85 -2.38 19.17
C PHE A 186 -13.98 -3.38 19.05
N THR A 187 -13.96 -4.38 19.91
CA THR A 187 -15.00 -5.42 19.97
C THR A 187 -15.89 -5.18 21.18
N VAL A 188 -17.21 -5.21 20.99
CA VAL A 188 -18.17 -5.07 22.10
C VAL A 188 -17.96 -6.17 23.15
N GLY A 189 -18.01 -5.79 24.43
CA GLY A 189 -17.78 -6.70 25.56
C GLY A 189 -16.32 -7.07 25.83
N ALA A 190 -15.37 -6.70 24.96
CA ALA A 190 -13.95 -6.92 25.18
C ALA A 190 -13.27 -5.68 25.79
N PRO A 191 -12.41 -5.84 26.83
CA PRO A 191 -11.63 -4.73 27.36
C PRO A 191 -10.61 -4.28 26.32
N ILE A 192 -10.51 -2.97 26.09
CA ILE A 192 -9.52 -2.42 25.17
C ILE A 192 -8.14 -2.31 25.85
N PRO A 193 -7.03 -2.55 25.14
CA PRO A 193 -5.72 -2.16 25.62
C PRO A 193 -5.68 -0.66 25.90
N ILE A 194 -4.96 -0.26 26.96
CA ILE A 194 -4.73 1.17 27.25
C ILE A 194 -4.07 1.80 26.02
N THR A 195 -4.79 2.71 25.38
CA THR A 195 -4.38 3.31 24.12
C THR A 195 -4.08 4.79 24.36
N THR A 196 -2.81 5.17 24.31
CA THR A 196 -2.38 6.56 24.49
C THR A 196 -2.49 7.32 23.17
N LEU A 197 -3.25 8.41 23.17
CA LEU A 197 -3.36 9.32 22.02
C LEU A 197 -2.13 10.27 21.96
N PRO A 198 -1.73 10.73 20.75
CA PRO A 198 -0.57 11.58 20.53
C PRO A 198 -0.59 12.86 21.38
N ALA A 199 0.61 13.29 21.79
CA ALA A 199 0.77 14.59 22.44
C ALA A 199 0.58 15.72 21.41
N ALA A 200 0.18 16.90 21.89
CA ALA A 200 0.32 18.12 21.13
C ALA A 200 1.80 18.52 21.03
N ARG A 201 2.19 19.15 19.90
CA ARG A 201 3.48 19.83 19.71
C ARG A 201 3.24 21.28 19.28
N GLY A 202 4.29 22.10 19.42
CA GLY A 202 4.19 23.54 19.20
C GLY A 202 3.52 24.24 20.39
N GLY A 203 3.11 25.50 20.21
CA GLY A 203 2.52 26.29 21.29
C GLY A 203 3.47 26.54 22.47
N SER A 204 2.90 26.79 23.65
CA SER A 204 3.63 27.27 24.82
C SER A 204 3.05 26.78 26.16
N GLY A 205 3.94 26.31 27.04
CA GLY A 205 3.57 25.76 28.33
C GLY A 205 2.95 24.36 28.26
N SER A 206 2.17 23.99 29.27
CA SER A 206 1.47 22.70 29.34
C SER A 206 0.19 22.68 28.50
N PHE A 207 -0.21 21.48 28.07
CA PHE A 207 -1.43 21.28 27.29
C PHE A 207 -2.54 20.64 28.11
N THR A 208 -3.77 21.09 27.89
CA THR A 208 -5.00 20.42 28.34
C THR A 208 -5.70 19.75 27.17
N TYR A 209 -6.17 18.52 27.35
CA TYR A 209 -6.80 17.72 26.29
C TYR A 209 -8.28 17.48 26.54
N SER A 210 -9.07 17.39 25.48
CA SER A 210 -10.47 16.95 25.51
C SER A 210 -10.86 16.19 24.25
N LEU A 211 -11.90 15.37 24.32
CA LEU A 211 -12.32 14.50 23.21
C LEU A 211 -13.80 14.73 22.87
N SER A 212 -14.12 14.77 21.58
CA SER A 212 -15.49 14.95 21.08
C SER A 212 -15.72 14.16 19.77
N PRO A 213 -16.91 13.60 19.49
CA PRO A 213 -18.08 13.51 20.39
C PRO A 213 -17.82 12.58 21.59
N SER A 214 -18.82 12.38 22.44
CA SER A 214 -18.73 11.44 23.56
C SER A 214 -18.49 10.02 23.07
N LEU A 215 -17.58 9.30 23.74
CA LEU A 215 -17.26 7.91 23.43
C LEU A 215 -18.46 6.97 23.59
N PRO A 216 -18.46 5.79 22.92
CA PRO A 216 -19.46 4.75 23.14
C PRO A 216 -19.48 4.31 24.61
N THR A 217 -20.66 3.93 25.10
CA THR A 217 -20.87 3.53 26.50
C THR A 217 -19.88 2.44 26.93
N GLY A 218 -19.19 2.68 28.05
CA GLY A 218 -18.21 1.75 28.62
C GLY A 218 -16.75 2.05 28.25
N LEU A 219 -16.52 2.96 27.29
CA LEU A 219 -15.21 3.56 27.05
C LEU A 219 -15.07 4.90 27.77
N SER A 220 -13.83 5.24 28.12
CA SER A 220 -13.48 6.49 28.81
C SER A 220 -12.17 7.05 28.29
N PHE A 221 -12.02 8.37 28.38
CA PHE A 221 -10.80 9.11 28.04
C PHE A 221 -10.27 9.83 29.28
N GLU A 222 -9.02 9.59 29.63
CA GLU A 222 -8.31 10.31 30.69
C GLU A 222 -7.43 11.40 30.07
N ALA A 223 -7.78 12.67 30.32
CA ALA A 223 -7.15 13.81 29.67
C ALA A 223 -5.69 14.04 30.11
N SER A 224 -5.36 13.70 31.36
CA SER A 224 -4.01 13.94 31.90
C SER A 224 -2.96 13.00 31.29
N THR A 225 -3.34 11.76 30.99
CA THR A 225 -2.49 10.73 30.39
C THR A 225 -2.74 10.55 28.89
N ARG A 226 -3.82 11.14 28.36
CA ARG A 226 -4.32 10.98 26.99
C ARG A 226 -4.71 9.54 26.67
N THR A 227 -5.13 8.75 27.65
CA THR A 227 -5.41 7.33 27.45
C THR A 227 -6.88 7.03 27.26
N LEU A 228 -7.20 6.24 26.24
CA LEU A 228 -8.46 5.54 26.09
C LEU A 228 -8.41 4.21 26.83
N GLN A 229 -9.46 3.91 27.59
CA GLN A 229 -9.59 2.66 28.36
C GLN A 229 -11.06 2.26 28.57
N GLY A 230 -11.27 1.01 28.95
CA GLY A 230 -12.60 0.48 29.32
C GLY A 230 -13.02 -0.72 28.47
N THR A 231 -14.32 -1.01 28.52
CA THR A 231 -14.96 -2.11 27.78
C THR A 231 -16.20 -1.55 27.10
N ALA A 232 -16.19 -1.45 25.78
CA ALA A 232 -17.35 -0.95 25.05
C ALA A 232 -18.55 -1.89 25.23
N THR A 233 -19.72 -1.35 25.55
CA THR A 233 -20.95 -2.12 25.83
C THR A 233 -22.01 -1.99 24.74
N VAL A 234 -21.81 -1.09 23.78
CA VAL A 234 -22.73 -0.80 22.69
C VAL A 234 -21.94 -0.73 21.39
N LEU A 235 -22.54 -1.25 20.30
CA LEU A 235 -21.99 -1.13 18.95
C LEU A 235 -21.95 0.33 18.51
N SER A 236 -20.98 0.65 17.66
CA SER A 236 -20.82 1.98 17.09
C SER A 236 -20.29 1.86 15.68
N ASP A 237 -20.98 2.48 14.73
CA ASP A 237 -20.45 2.68 13.39
C ASP A 237 -19.18 3.53 13.43
N THR A 238 -18.39 3.47 12.35
CA THR A 238 -17.20 4.29 12.18
C THR A 238 -17.56 5.77 12.32
N THR A 239 -17.07 6.38 13.39
CA THR A 239 -17.35 7.76 13.75
C THR A 239 -16.03 8.52 13.85
N THR A 240 -15.98 9.75 13.31
CA THR A 240 -14.83 10.63 13.45
C THR A 240 -14.86 11.33 14.81
N TYR A 241 -13.82 11.12 15.61
CA TYR A 241 -13.56 11.82 16.86
C TYR A 241 -12.48 12.89 16.64
N THR A 242 -12.56 13.95 17.44
CA THR A 242 -11.62 15.06 17.47
C THR A 242 -11.04 15.19 18.87
N LEU A 243 -9.74 14.96 18.99
CA LEU A 243 -8.94 15.28 20.16
C LEU A 243 -8.54 16.75 20.07
N HIS A 244 -9.00 17.56 21.02
CA HIS A 244 -8.62 18.96 21.15
C HIS A 244 -7.50 19.09 22.16
N ALA A 245 -6.57 19.99 21.88
CA ALA A 245 -5.53 20.40 22.80
C ALA A 245 -5.49 21.92 22.88
N VAL A 246 -5.31 22.44 24.09
CA VAL A 246 -5.20 23.88 24.37
C VAL A 246 -3.95 24.11 25.20
N ASP A 247 -3.10 25.06 24.78
CA ASP A 247 -1.92 25.45 25.55
C ASP A 247 -2.24 26.48 26.65
N THR A 248 -1.23 26.84 27.45
CA THR A 248 -1.41 27.80 28.56
C THR A 248 -1.80 29.21 28.12
N ASN A 249 -1.55 29.57 26.85
CA ASN A 249 -1.88 30.86 26.28
C ASN A 249 -3.19 30.83 25.47
N GLY A 250 -3.92 29.72 25.51
CA GLY A 250 -5.22 29.56 24.84
C GLY A 250 -5.14 29.22 23.36
N LEU A 251 -3.94 28.93 22.83
CA LEU A 251 -3.78 28.42 21.47
C LEU A 251 -4.42 27.04 21.38
N GLN A 252 -5.20 26.79 20.32
CA GLN A 252 -5.94 25.55 20.14
C GLN A 252 -5.40 24.74 18.96
N GLY A 253 -5.45 23.42 19.10
CA GLY A 253 -5.16 22.45 18.05
C GLY A 253 -6.12 21.28 18.12
N ALA A 254 -6.37 20.65 16.97
CA ALA A 254 -7.29 19.53 16.87
C ALA A 254 -6.70 18.40 16.01
N LEU A 255 -6.85 17.16 16.48
CA LEU A 255 -6.50 15.93 15.75
C LEU A 255 -7.75 15.09 15.55
N GLN A 256 -8.06 14.78 14.29
CA GLN A 256 -9.17 13.89 13.95
C GLN A 256 -8.70 12.44 13.78
N PHE A 257 -9.51 11.50 14.24
CA PHE A 257 -9.31 10.07 14.06
C PHE A 257 -10.64 9.32 14.02
N GLU A 258 -10.65 8.10 13.51
CA GLU A 258 -11.85 7.27 13.43
C GLU A 258 -11.86 6.20 14.51
N LEU A 259 -13.04 5.93 15.07
CA LEU A 259 -13.27 4.85 16.01
C LEU A 259 -14.58 4.14 15.69
N SER A 260 -14.56 2.81 15.78
CA SER A 260 -15.74 1.95 15.65
C SER A 260 -15.74 0.83 16.70
N VAL A 261 -16.94 0.36 17.04
CA VAL A 261 -17.14 -0.80 17.93
C VAL A 261 -17.99 -1.81 17.20
N HIS A 262 -17.42 -2.99 16.96
CA HIS A 262 -18.04 -4.07 16.20
C HIS A 262 -18.39 -5.26 17.09
N GLU A 263 -19.22 -6.15 16.56
CA GLU A 263 -19.46 -7.45 17.19
C GLU A 263 -18.18 -8.29 17.16
N SER A 264 -18.07 -9.23 18.11
CA SER A 264 -17.05 -10.26 18.02
C SER A 264 -17.29 -11.08 16.77
N LEU A 265 -16.33 -11.08 15.84
CA LEU A 265 -16.34 -12.00 14.70
C LEU A 265 -16.42 -13.44 15.25
N SER A 266 -17.51 -14.14 14.94
CA SER A 266 -17.58 -15.57 15.23
C SER A 266 -16.61 -16.31 14.31
N ASN A 267 -15.80 -17.18 14.88
CA ASN A 267 -15.01 -18.15 14.11
C ASN A 267 -15.87 -19.33 13.61
N GLU A 268 -17.18 -19.26 13.79
CA GLU A 268 -18.10 -20.29 13.31
C GLU A 268 -18.47 -19.98 11.86
N LEU A 269 -18.03 -20.86 10.96
CA LEU A 269 -18.52 -20.91 9.58
C LEU A 269 -20.05 -20.92 9.64
N PRO A 270 -20.76 -20.09 8.85
CA PRO A 270 -22.22 -20.13 8.84
C PRO A 270 -22.69 -21.56 8.56
N ASP A 271 -23.60 -22.07 9.39
CA ASP A 271 -24.21 -23.41 9.28
C ASP A 271 -24.78 -23.70 7.87
N VAL A 272 -25.01 -22.64 7.09
CA VAL A 272 -25.41 -22.73 5.69
C VAL A 272 -24.37 -22.00 4.84
N LEU A 273 -23.52 -22.78 4.18
CA LEU A 273 -22.63 -22.29 3.14
C LEU A 273 -23.45 -21.73 1.97
N PRO A 274 -23.12 -20.54 1.43
CA PRO A 274 -23.89 -19.87 0.38
C PRO A 274 -23.72 -20.58 -0.97
N GLY A 275 -24.42 -21.70 -1.18
CA GLY A 275 -24.44 -22.41 -2.46
C GLY A 275 -23.07 -22.84 -2.97
N PHE A 276 -23.02 -23.29 -4.24
CA PHE A 276 -21.75 -23.55 -4.92
C PHE A 276 -21.29 -22.28 -5.62
N ILE A 277 -20.11 -21.76 -5.27
CA ILE A 277 -19.52 -20.56 -5.87
C ILE A 277 -18.18 -20.94 -6.47
N LEU A 278 -17.99 -20.63 -7.76
CA LEU A 278 -16.69 -20.77 -8.40
C LEU A 278 -15.92 -19.46 -8.26
N HIS A 279 -14.71 -19.53 -7.71
CA HIS A 279 -13.80 -18.40 -7.60
C HIS A 279 -12.77 -18.41 -8.73
N GLY A 280 -11.96 -17.36 -8.80
CA GLY A 280 -10.79 -17.34 -9.67
C GLY A 280 -9.76 -18.40 -9.24
N HIS A 281 -9.06 -18.98 -10.20
CA HIS A 281 -7.90 -19.84 -9.91
C HIS A 281 -6.70 -19.06 -9.39
N TYR A 282 -5.80 -19.74 -8.68
CA TYR A 282 -4.53 -19.18 -8.23
C TYR A 282 -3.40 -20.21 -8.37
N PRO A 283 -2.22 -19.82 -8.88
CA PRO A 283 -1.86 -18.49 -9.40
C PRO A 283 -2.59 -18.14 -10.71
N SER A 284 -2.81 -16.84 -10.95
CA SER A 284 -3.33 -16.29 -12.22
C SER A 284 -2.58 -14.99 -12.58
N PRO A 285 -1.88 -14.93 -13.73
CA PRO A 285 -1.58 -16.03 -14.65
C PRO A 285 -0.80 -17.18 -13.98
N SER A 286 -0.96 -18.41 -14.47
CA SER A 286 -0.24 -19.57 -13.93
C SER A 286 1.07 -19.78 -14.68
N SER A 287 2.20 -19.71 -13.96
CA SER A 287 3.55 -20.03 -14.46
C SER A 287 4.02 -21.44 -14.04
N GLY A 288 3.07 -22.29 -13.62
CA GLY A 288 3.25 -23.62 -13.03
C GLY A 288 1.87 -24.27 -12.89
N ASP A 289 1.70 -25.22 -11.98
CA ASP A 289 0.37 -25.77 -11.67
C ASP A 289 -0.52 -24.73 -10.96
N THR A 290 -1.84 -24.83 -11.12
CA THR A 290 -2.79 -23.86 -10.57
C THR A 290 -3.94 -24.56 -9.83
N HIS A 291 -4.55 -23.84 -8.90
CA HIS A 291 -5.66 -24.33 -8.09
C HIS A 291 -6.96 -23.68 -8.54
N ILE A 292 -7.97 -24.49 -8.90
CA ILE A 292 -9.33 -24.00 -9.11
C ILE A 292 -10.01 -23.92 -7.75
N ILE A 293 -10.38 -22.71 -7.32
CA ILE A 293 -10.93 -22.44 -5.99
C ILE A 293 -12.46 -22.32 -6.06
N PHE A 294 -13.17 -22.93 -5.13
CA PHE A 294 -14.63 -22.89 -5.06
C PHE A 294 -15.15 -23.08 -3.63
N ASP A 295 -16.39 -22.67 -3.40
CA ASP A 295 -17.17 -22.98 -2.21
C ASP A 295 -18.04 -24.20 -2.49
N LEU A 296 -18.04 -25.16 -1.57
CA LEU A 296 -18.88 -26.36 -1.68
C LEU A 296 -19.81 -26.41 -0.47
N PRO A 297 -21.14 -26.34 -0.67
CA PRO A 297 -22.07 -26.19 0.43
C PRO A 297 -22.37 -27.50 1.15
N GLU A 298 -22.12 -28.63 0.49
CA GLU A 298 -22.37 -29.97 1.03
C GLU A 298 -21.42 -30.99 0.39
N ARG A 299 -21.28 -32.16 1.01
CA ARG A 299 -20.39 -33.21 0.49
C ARG A 299 -20.82 -33.64 -0.92
N ALA A 300 -19.91 -33.54 -1.89
CA ALA A 300 -20.19 -33.87 -3.29
C ALA A 300 -18.95 -34.43 -4.01
N SER A 301 -19.17 -35.01 -5.19
CA SER A 301 -18.09 -35.42 -6.09
C SER A 301 -17.76 -34.28 -7.05
N VAL A 302 -16.51 -33.83 -7.08
CA VAL A 302 -16.06 -32.70 -7.91
C VAL A 302 -15.01 -33.15 -8.92
N SER A 303 -15.21 -32.85 -10.20
CA SER A 303 -14.21 -33.01 -11.26
C SER A 303 -13.99 -31.70 -12.01
N VAL A 304 -12.85 -31.58 -12.69
CA VAL A 304 -12.51 -30.41 -13.50
C VAL A 304 -12.13 -30.87 -14.90
N GLU A 305 -12.79 -30.33 -15.92
CA GLU A 305 -12.43 -30.54 -17.31
C GLU A 305 -11.73 -29.29 -17.86
N LEU A 306 -10.57 -29.46 -18.50
CA LEU A 306 -9.85 -28.40 -19.18
C LEU A 306 -10.06 -28.49 -20.68
N HIS A 307 -10.32 -27.36 -21.32
CA HIS A 307 -10.61 -27.23 -22.74
C HIS A 307 -9.75 -26.13 -23.38
N ASP A 308 -9.46 -26.29 -24.67
CA ASP A 308 -8.90 -25.20 -25.48
C ASP A 308 -9.98 -24.16 -25.86
N LEU A 309 -9.57 -23.07 -26.52
CA LEU A 309 -10.49 -22.02 -26.99
C LEU A 309 -11.49 -22.50 -28.05
N LEU A 310 -11.24 -23.65 -28.69
CA LEU A 310 -12.17 -24.28 -29.64
C LEU A 310 -13.16 -25.23 -28.93
N GLY A 311 -13.10 -25.33 -27.60
CA GLY A 311 -13.94 -26.20 -26.81
C GLY A 311 -13.53 -27.68 -26.86
N ARG A 312 -12.34 -28.01 -27.37
CA ARG A 312 -11.83 -29.39 -27.36
C ARG A 312 -11.25 -29.69 -25.98
N ARG A 313 -11.68 -30.81 -25.40
CA ARG A 313 -11.23 -31.25 -24.08
C ARG A 313 -9.77 -31.72 -24.13
N ILE A 314 -8.93 -31.09 -23.32
CA ILE A 314 -7.49 -31.39 -23.21
C ILE A 314 -7.26 -32.47 -22.17
N THR A 315 -7.81 -32.28 -20.97
CA THR A 315 -7.65 -33.21 -19.85
C THR A 315 -8.83 -33.13 -18.89
N THR A 316 -8.96 -34.15 -18.06
CA THR A 316 -9.95 -34.21 -16.98
C THR A 316 -9.25 -34.56 -15.69
N ILE A 317 -9.38 -33.68 -14.70
CA ILE A 317 -9.04 -34.00 -13.32
C ILE A 317 -10.13 -34.92 -12.78
N PRO A 318 -9.78 -36.14 -12.32
CA PRO A 318 -10.77 -37.15 -11.96
C PRO A 318 -11.65 -36.70 -10.79
N PRO A 319 -12.88 -37.23 -10.67
CA PRO A 319 -13.78 -36.85 -9.60
C PRO A 319 -13.22 -37.16 -8.20
N GLN A 320 -13.28 -36.19 -7.29
CA GLN A 320 -12.87 -36.30 -5.89
C GLN A 320 -14.07 -36.08 -4.97
N ILE A 321 -14.23 -36.91 -3.94
CA ILE A 321 -15.26 -36.69 -2.92
C ILE A 321 -14.74 -35.65 -1.93
N MET A 322 -15.42 -34.50 -1.83
CA MET A 322 -14.97 -33.38 -1.03
C MET A 322 -16.01 -33.01 0.04
N ALA A 323 -15.54 -32.55 1.20
CA ALA A 323 -16.39 -32.12 2.32
C ALA A 323 -16.91 -30.68 2.09
N PRO A 324 -17.98 -30.27 2.78
CA PRO A 324 -18.44 -28.88 2.74
C PRO A 324 -17.34 -27.94 3.26
N ALA A 325 -16.97 -26.91 2.48
CA ALA A 325 -16.00 -25.89 2.88
C ALA A 325 -16.01 -24.69 1.91
N ILE A 326 -15.61 -23.52 2.42
CA ILE A 326 -15.36 -22.29 1.65
C ILE A 326 -13.93 -22.30 1.12
N LYS A 327 -13.72 -21.80 -0.11
CA LYS A 327 -12.41 -21.64 -0.78
C LYS A 327 -11.55 -22.90 -0.77
N GLN A 328 -12.16 -24.07 -0.88
CA GLN A 328 -11.42 -25.30 -1.16
C GLN A 328 -10.98 -25.33 -2.62
N SER A 329 -10.05 -26.23 -2.96
CA SER A 329 -9.51 -26.24 -4.32
C SER A 329 -9.20 -27.62 -4.87
N VAL A 330 -9.14 -27.68 -6.20
CA VAL A 330 -8.61 -28.81 -6.96
C VAL A 330 -7.38 -28.34 -7.72
N LEU A 331 -6.27 -29.07 -7.56
CA LEU A 331 -5.05 -28.85 -8.32
C LEU A 331 -5.27 -29.23 -9.78
N VAL A 332 -4.95 -28.31 -10.69
CA VAL A 332 -4.93 -28.51 -12.13
C VAL A 332 -3.49 -28.37 -12.60
N PRO A 333 -2.87 -29.48 -13.07
CA PRO A 333 -1.54 -29.43 -13.62
C PRO A 333 -1.55 -28.62 -14.92
N THR A 334 -0.82 -27.51 -14.92
CA THR A 334 -0.69 -26.59 -16.06
C THR A 334 0.75 -26.37 -16.48
N SER A 335 1.70 -26.88 -15.69
CA SER A 335 3.14 -26.82 -15.97
C SER A 335 3.57 -27.43 -17.31
N THR A 336 2.79 -28.36 -17.87
CA THR A 336 3.07 -29.01 -19.16
C THR A 336 2.30 -28.41 -20.33
N LEU A 337 1.43 -27.42 -20.09
CA LEU A 337 0.64 -26.78 -21.12
C LEU A 337 1.41 -25.64 -21.79
N PRO A 338 1.27 -25.46 -23.11
CA PRO A 338 1.75 -24.26 -23.79
C PRO A 338 1.12 -22.99 -23.19
N GLY A 339 1.88 -21.90 -23.14
CA GLY A 339 1.36 -20.58 -22.75
C GLY A 339 0.17 -20.16 -23.63
N GLY A 340 -0.89 -19.66 -23.00
CA GLY A 340 -2.14 -19.36 -23.69
C GLY A 340 -3.38 -19.35 -22.79
N VAL A 341 -4.54 -19.14 -23.40
CA VAL A 341 -5.84 -19.12 -22.70
C VAL A 341 -6.54 -20.47 -22.84
N TYR A 342 -7.03 -20.98 -21.71
CA TYR A 342 -7.79 -22.21 -21.61
C TYR A 342 -9.13 -21.95 -20.90
N LEU A 343 -10.10 -22.82 -21.14
CA LEU A 343 -11.38 -22.81 -20.44
C LEU A 343 -11.45 -24.03 -19.54
N TYR A 344 -11.93 -23.85 -18.30
CA TYR A 344 -12.19 -24.99 -17.43
C TYR A 344 -13.65 -25.06 -17.04
N ARG A 345 -14.13 -26.29 -16.84
CA ARG A 345 -15.48 -26.60 -16.35
C ARG A 345 -15.34 -27.41 -15.07
N VAL A 346 -15.85 -26.87 -13.98
CA VAL A 346 -16.00 -27.60 -12.72
C VAL A 346 -17.35 -28.29 -12.74
N ILE A 347 -17.36 -29.59 -12.48
CA ILE A 347 -18.56 -30.44 -12.46
C ILE A 347 -18.72 -30.96 -11.04
N VAL A 348 -19.85 -30.64 -10.42
CA VAL A 348 -20.20 -31.10 -9.07
C VAL A 348 -21.40 -32.04 -9.18
N THR A 349 -21.16 -33.31 -8.88
CA THR A 349 -22.17 -34.36 -8.88
C THR A 349 -22.61 -34.67 -7.46
N LYS A 350 -23.92 -34.54 -7.22
CA LYS A 350 -24.63 -34.91 -6.00
C LYS A 350 -25.60 -36.05 -6.32
N GLN A 351 -26.14 -36.71 -5.30
CA GLN A 351 -26.98 -37.92 -5.47
C GLN A 351 -28.10 -37.77 -6.53
N ASN A 352 -28.69 -36.57 -6.68
CA ASN A 352 -29.74 -36.27 -7.67
C ASN A 352 -29.54 -34.95 -8.44
N ALA A 353 -28.35 -34.34 -8.41
CA ALA A 353 -28.12 -33.03 -9.03
C ALA A 353 -26.72 -32.92 -9.64
N LEU A 354 -26.65 -32.27 -10.80
CA LEU A 354 -25.41 -31.93 -11.49
C LEU A 354 -25.31 -30.40 -11.56
N LEU A 355 -24.28 -29.84 -10.94
CA LEU A 355 -23.95 -28.41 -11.04
C LEU A 355 -22.69 -28.25 -11.87
N THR A 356 -22.67 -27.22 -12.72
CA THR A 356 -21.50 -26.92 -13.54
C THR A 356 -21.21 -25.43 -13.50
N ALA A 357 -19.95 -25.08 -13.29
CA ALA A 357 -19.47 -23.71 -13.46
C ALA A 357 -18.26 -23.69 -14.39
N HIS A 358 -18.03 -22.53 -14.99
CA HIS A 358 -17.01 -22.34 -16.01
C HIS A 358 -16.10 -21.18 -15.63
N GLY A 359 -14.84 -21.27 -15.99
CA GLY A 359 -13.89 -20.17 -15.84
C GLY A 359 -12.84 -20.19 -16.94
N LYS A 360 -12.01 -19.15 -16.92
CA LYS A 360 -10.86 -19.00 -17.83
C LYS A 360 -9.57 -19.14 -17.05
N LEU A 361 -8.58 -19.71 -17.72
CA LEU A 361 -7.25 -19.96 -17.19
C LEU A 361 -6.23 -19.37 -18.16
N LEU A 362 -5.26 -18.62 -17.65
CA LEU A 362 -4.19 -18.01 -18.45
C LEU A 362 -2.86 -18.64 -18.01
N VAL A 363 -2.25 -19.44 -18.89
CA VAL A 363 -0.92 -20.04 -18.69
C VAL A 363 0.13 -19.11 -19.28
N GLN A 364 1.20 -18.85 -18.54
CA GLN A 364 2.37 -18.09 -18.97
C GLN A 364 3.59 -18.97 -19.20
#